data_AF-A0A819XB40-F1
#
_entry.id   AF-A0A819XB40-F1
#
_cell.length_a   1.000
_cell.length_b   1.000
_cell.length_c   1.000
_cell.angle_alpha   90.00
_cell.angle_beta   90.00
_cell.angle_gamma   90.00
#
_symmetry.space_group_name_H-M   'P 1'
#
loop_
_entity.id
_entity.type
_entity.pdbx_description
1 polymer ?
#
loop_
_entity_poly.entity_id
_entity_poly.type
_entity_poly.pdbx_seq_one_letter_code
_entity_poly.pdbx_strand_id
1 'polypeptide(L)'
;MVLILLLILIIVILLLTHLIRHYSPIISTITGLAAKYACSSVFIANRTVEQQRKENIISSHLKYVTMTVDNNDLSASASIFGFGSRKAIYRPGLGATLISGLTEKQIRSQKFNLPSPPNVNQDNIPWPMGDKIVNDSVPSHINQTALENAINSLFIEKNPKLPIRTHAVVVVYDGKIIGEKYASGFSRKSKLLSMSMAKSITSTLMGILVQ
;
A
#
# COMPACT_ATOMS: atom_id res chain seq x y z
N MET A 1 41.15 -32.07 22.08
CA MET A 1 40.48 -30.79 22.43
C MET A 1 40.37 -29.84 21.24
N VAL A 2 41.48 -29.49 20.56
CA VAL A 2 41.49 -28.58 19.39
C VAL A 2 40.61 -29.06 18.22
N LEU A 3 40.67 -30.35 17.86
CA LEU A 3 39.87 -30.93 16.76
C LEU A 3 38.34 -30.86 17.03
N ILE A 4 37.93 -31.08 18.28
CA ILE A 4 36.52 -31.01 18.68
C ILE A 4 36.01 -29.57 18.60
N LEU A 5 36.81 -28.60 19.05
CA LEU A 5 36.51 -27.17 18.93
C LEU A 5 36.37 -26.74 17.46
N LEU A 6 37.25 -27.23 16.58
CA LEU A 6 37.18 -27.00 15.13
C LEU A 6 35.90 -27.58 14.50
N LEU A 7 35.52 -28.81 14.86
CA LEU A 7 34.28 -29.44 14.36
C LEU A 7 33.03 -28.68 14.82
N ILE A 8 32.98 -28.25 16.08
CA ILE A 8 31.88 -27.41 16.60
C ILE A 8 31.81 -26.10 15.83
N LEU A 9 32.94 -25.43 15.60
CA LEU A 9 32.98 -24.18 14.84
C LEU A 9 32.44 -24.36 13.41
N ILE A 10 32.82 -25.43 12.72
CA ILE A 10 32.33 -25.73 11.37
C ILE A 10 30.81 -25.96 11.38
N ILE A 11 30.29 -26.74 12.33
CA ILE A 11 28.85 -26.98 12.47
C ILE A 11 28.10 -25.67 12.71
N VAL A 12 28.62 -24.80 13.58
CA VAL A 12 28.04 -23.49 13.85
C VAL A 12 28.03 -22.62 12.59
N ILE A 13 29.12 -22.57 11.82
CA ILE A 13 29.19 -21.81 10.57
C ILE A 13 28.20 -22.34 9.54
N LEU A 14 28.08 -23.66 9.38
CA LEU A 14 27.13 -24.27 8.45
C LEU A 14 25.68 -23.96 8.85
N LEU A 15 25.35 -24.08 10.14
CA LEU A 15 24.04 -23.72 10.67
C LEU A 15 23.72 -22.24 10.46
N LEU A 16 24.66 -21.34 10.79
CA LEU A 16 24.48 -19.90 10.58
C LEU A 16 24.28 -19.57 9.10
N THR A 17 25.09 -20.16 8.22
CA THR A 17 24.97 -19.94 6.77
C THR A 17 23.61 -20.41 6.26
N HIS A 18 23.15 -21.58 6.70
CA HIS A 18 21.83 -22.11 6.36
C HIS A 18 20.70 -21.18 6.83
N LEU A 19 20.75 -20.74 8.11
CA LEU A 19 19.77 -19.82 8.68
C LEU A 19 19.76 -18.48 7.93
N ILE A 20 20.93 -17.88 7.67
CA ILE A 20 21.02 -16.61 6.93
C ILE A 20 20.42 -16.76 5.54
N ARG A 21 20.74 -17.84 4.82
CA ARG A 21 20.23 -18.07 3.46
C ARG A 21 18.72 -18.28 3.45
N HIS A 22 18.18 -18.95 4.48
CA HIS A 22 16.74 -19.19 4.61
C HIS A 22 15.96 -17.92 5.00
N TYR A 23 16.45 -17.14 5.97
CA TYR A 23 15.72 -15.99 6.52
C TYR A 23 15.99 -14.66 5.79
N SER A 24 17.11 -14.50 5.09
CA SER A 24 17.44 -13.26 4.36
C SER A 24 16.35 -12.82 3.35
N PRO A 25 15.76 -13.71 2.53
CA PRO A 25 14.65 -13.33 1.65
C PRO A 25 13.40 -12.86 2.40
N ILE A 26 13.10 -13.47 3.55
CA ILE A 26 11.96 -13.10 4.39
C ILE A 26 12.18 -11.68 4.96
N ILE A 27 13.35 -11.44 5.55
CA ILE A 27 13.73 -10.12 6.08
C ILE A 27 13.65 -9.07 4.97
N SER A 28 14.27 -9.35 3.80
CA SER A 28 14.24 -8.49 2.62
C SER A 28 12.82 -8.16 2.16
N THR A 29 11.90 -9.12 2.24
CA THR A 29 10.51 -8.94 1.82
C THR A 29 9.77 -8.04 2.81
N ILE A 30 9.94 -8.28 4.11
CA ILE A 30 9.29 -7.48 5.16
C ILE A 30 9.80 -6.04 5.13
N THR A 31 11.12 -5.83 5.08
CA THR A 31 11.71 -4.48 5.01
C THR A 31 11.38 -3.80 3.68
N GLY A 32 11.37 -4.52 2.56
CA GLY A 32 10.98 -3.97 1.26
C GLY A 32 9.52 -3.49 1.25
N LEU A 33 8.61 -4.29 1.83
CA LEU A 33 7.20 -3.92 1.98
C LEU A 33 7.04 -2.68 2.85
N ALA A 34 7.72 -2.64 4.00
CA ALA A 34 7.69 -1.53 4.94
C ALA A 34 8.21 -0.23 4.31
N ALA A 35 9.37 -0.27 3.62
CA ALA A 35 9.93 0.88 2.92
C ALA A 35 8.97 1.41 1.84
N LYS A 36 8.39 0.51 1.03
CA LYS A 36 7.43 0.89 -0.01
C LYS A 36 6.17 1.52 0.58
N TYR A 37 5.66 0.98 1.69
CA TYR A 37 4.50 1.52 2.38
C TYR A 37 4.77 2.90 2.97
N ALA A 38 5.88 3.07 3.70
CA ALA A 38 6.26 4.36 4.26
C ALA A 38 6.38 5.43 3.16
N CYS A 39 7.08 5.10 2.06
CA CYS A 39 7.23 5.99 0.92
C CYS A 39 5.87 6.36 0.29
N SER A 40 4.99 5.37 0.08
CA SER A 40 3.65 5.61 -0.48
C SER A 40 2.77 6.45 0.45
N SER A 41 2.80 6.16 1.75
CA SER A 41 1.99 6.88 2.75
C SER A 41 2.38 8.35 2.83
N VAL A 42 3.68 8.65 2.91
CA VAL A 42 4.15 10.04 3.05
C VAL A 42 4.02 10.80 1.74
N PHE A 43 4.65 10.32 0.67
CA PHE A 43 4.79 11.14 -0.55
C PHE A 43 3.59 11.08 -1.50
N ILE A 44 2.70 10.09 -1.35
CA ILE A 44 1.52 9.95 -2.22
C ILE A 44 0.24 10.27 -1.45
N ALA A 45 0.04 9.60 -0.31
CA ALA A 45 -1.20 9.69 0.46
C ALA A 45 -1.22 10.84 1.49
N ASN A 46 -0.11 11.56 1.66
CA ASN A 46 0.03 12.65 2.63
C ASN A 46 -0.34 12.20 4.06
N ARG A 47 0.16 11.03 4.46
CA ARG A 47 -0.01 10.43 5.79
C ARG A 47 1.35 10.19 6.44
N THR A 48 1.39 10.21 7.77
CA THR A 48 2.60 9.87 8.51
C THR A 48 2.84 8.36 8.56
N VAL A 49 4.07 7.97 8.86
CA VAL A 49 4.44 6.56 9.08
C VAL A 49 3.68 5.98 10.28
N GLU A 50 3.39 6.80 11.29
CA GLU A 50 2.67 6.42 12.50
C GLU A 50 1.20 6.16 12.22
N GLN A 51 0.56 7.00 11.41
CA GLN A 51 -0.82 6.78 10.94
C GLN A 51 -0.90 5.46 10.16
N GLN A 52 0.03 5.27 9.22
CA GLN A 52 0.15 4.02 8.48
C GLN A 52 0.27 2.82 9.42
N ARG A 53 1.12 2.89 10.46
CA ARG A 53 1.37 1.76 11.37
C ARG A 53 0.13 1.41 12.20
N LYS A 54 -0.64 2.43 12.59
CA LYS A 54 -1.89 2.25 13.35
C LYS A 54 -3.03 1.69 12.51
N GLU A 55 -3.04 2.00 11.22
CA GLU A 55 -4.13 1.67 10.31
C GLU A 55 -3.90 0.38 9.54
N ASN A 56 -2.65 0.04 9.26
CA ASN A 56 -2.33 -1.09 8.40
C ASN A 56 -2.60 -2.43 9.09
N ILE A 57 -3.31 -3.29 8.38
CA ILE A 57 -3.70 -4.65 8.81
C ILE A 57 -2.58 -5.65 8.47
N ILE A 58 -1.68 -5.31 7.53
CA ILE A 58 -0.86 -6.30 6.81
C ILE A 58 0.36 -6.81 7.59
N SER A 59 0.70 -6.31 8.78
CA SER A 59 1.54 -7.14 9.68
C SER A 59 1.70 -6.61 11.09
N SER A 60 1.26 -7.42 12.06
CA SER A 60 1.83 -7.44 13.42
C SER A 60 3.36 -7.57 13.40
N HIS A 61 3.92 -8.15 12.33
CA HIS A 61 5.36 -8.29 12.08
C HIS A 61 6.10 -6.97 11.78
N LEU A 62 5.42 -5.88 11.41
CA LEU A 62 6.07 -4.57 11.23
C LEU A 62 6.43 -3.90 12.56
N LYS A 63 5.98 -4.44 13.69
CA LYS A 63 6.28 -3.90 15.03
C LYS A 63 7.80 -3.76 15.26
N TYR A 64 8.59 -4.65 14.68
CA TYR A 64 10.05 -4.69 14.83
C TYR A 64 10.80 -4.01 13.68
N VAL A 65 10.07 -3.41 12.74
CA VAL A 65 10.67 -2.76 11.57
C VAL A 65 10.79 -1.26 11.85
N THR A 66 12.02 -0.77 11.83
CA THR A 66 12.31 0.66 11.83
C THR A 66 12.10 1.17 10.42
N MET A 67 11.24 2.17 10.26
CA MET A 67 11.01 2.87 9.00
C MET A 67 11.50 4.31 9.16
N THR A 68 12.29 4.79 8.20
CA THR A 68 12.80 6.16 8.16
C THR A 68 12.40 6.80 6.84
N VAL A 69 12.10 8.10 6.87
CA VAL A 69 11.70 8.88 5.71
C VAL A 69 12.68 10.02 5.54
N ASP A 70 13.17 10.20 4.32
CA ASP A 70 14.03 11.31 3.92
C ASP A 70 13.25 12.20 2.95
N ASN A 71 12.89 13.39 3.40
CA ASN A 71 12.13 14.36 2.61
C ASN A 71 12.99 15.05 1.53
N ASN A 72 14.30 15.12 1.71
CA ASN A 72 15.21 15.74 0.73
C ASN A 72 15.47 14.78 -0.43
N ASP A 73 15.69 13.49 -0.14
CA ASP A 73 15.88 12.43 -1.14
C ASP A 73 14.56 11.90 -1.71
N LEU A 74 13.42 12.30 -1.11
CA LEU A 74 12.08 11.82 -1.39
C LEU A 74 12.01 10.29 -1.33
N SER A 75 12.49 9.71 -0.24
CA SER A 75 12.58 8.25 -0.09
C SER A 75 12.22 7.78 1.30
N ALA A 76 11.98 6.47 1.43
CA ALA A 76 11.84 5.82 2.71
C ALA A 76 12.67 4.54 2.74
N SER A 77 13.27 4.27 3.89
CA SER A 77 14.03 3.05 4.14
C SER A 77 13.43 2.27 5.30
N ALA A 78 13.65 0.97 5.31
CA ALA A 78 13.23 0.12 6.41
C ALA A 78 14.24 -0.98 6.70
N SER A 79 14.41 -1.31 7.99
CA SER A 79 15.32 -2.35 8.47
C SER A 79 14.80 -2.99 9.75
N ILE A 80 15.30 -4.19 10.06
CA ILE A 80 15.06 -4.87 11.35
C ILE A 80 16.36 -4.84 12.12
N PHE A 81 16.41 -4.07 13.22
CA PHE A 81 17.64 -3.87 14.01
C PHE A 81 18.87 -3.48 13.17
N GLY A 82 18.68 -2.70 12.09
CA GLY A 82 19.74 -2.30 11.16
C GLY A 82 20.07 -3.32 10.06
N PHE A 83 19.53 -4.54 10.11
CA PHE A 83 19.76 -5.58 9.11
C PHE A 83 18.71 -5.56 7.99
N GLY A 84 19.13 -6.10 6.83
CA GLY A 84 18.25 -6.33 5.69
C GLY A 84 17.62 -5.05 5.14
N SER A 85 18.35 -3.93 5.20
CA SER A 85 17.83 -2.62 4.78
C SER A 85 17.32 -2.64 3.34
N ARG A 86 16.15 -2.03 3.15
CA ARG A 86 15.53 -1.81 1.84
C ARG A 86 15.06 -0.38 1.74
N LYS A 87 15.10 0.17 0.53
CA LYS A 87 14.76 1.56 0.24
C LYS A 87 13.77 1.65 -0.91
N ALA A 88 12.77 2.50 -0.76
CA ALA A 88 11.84 2.89 -1.80
C ALA A 88 11.97 4.40 -2.04
N ILE A 89 11.95 4.80 -3.31
CA ILE A 89 12.05 6.19 -3.73
C ILE A 89 10.72 6.65 -4.32
N TYR A 90 10.31 7.87 -4.00
CA TYR A 90 9.18 8.51 -4.64
C TYR A 90 9.62 9.10 -5.97
N ARG A 91 8.83 8.80 -6.99
CA ARG A 91 9.06 9.25 -8.36
C ARG A 91 7.82 10.02 -8.79
N PRO A 92 7.91 11.35 -9.00
CA PRO A 92 6.78 12.17 -9.39
C PRO A 92 6.01 11.56 -10.57
N GLY A 93 4.69 11.40 -10.42
CA GLY A 93 3.82 10.79 -11.43
C GLY A 93 3.88 9.25 -11.55
N LEU A 94 4.91 8.59 -10.99
CA LEU A 94 5.07 7.13 -11.00
C LEU A 94 4.82 6.49 -9.63
N GLY A 95 4.79 7.29 -8.56
CA GLY A 95 4.59 6.84 -7.20
C GLY A 95 5.85 6.26 -6.55
N ALA A 96 5.67 5.37 -5.58
CA ALA A 96 6.76 4.79 -4.80
C ALA A 96 7.34 3.54 -5.47
N THR A 97 8.62 3.59 -5.82
CA THR A 97 9.35 2.48 -6.45
C THR A 97 10.33 1.87 -5.46
N LEU A 98 10.18 0.57 -5.17
CA LEU A 98 11.16 -0.18 -4.39
C LEU A 98 12.43 -0.38 -5.21
N ILE A 99 13.59 -0.09 -4.64
CA ILE A 99 14.88 -0.37 -5.28
C ILE A 99 15.11 -1.89 -5.24
N SER A 100 15.02 -2.53 -6.40
CA SER A 100 15.20 -3.97 -6.57
C SER A 100 15.69 -4.28 -7.99
N GLY A 101 16.68 -5.16 -8.12
CA GLY A 101 17.28 -5.57 -9.41
C GLY A 101 18.14 -4.52 -10.12
N LEU A 102 17.85 -3.23 -9.94
CA LEU A 102 18.60 -2.11 -10.49
C LEU A 102 19.15 -1.22 -9.37
N THR A 103 20.24 -0.51 -9.68
CA THR A 103 20.75 0.55 -8.80
C THR A 103 19.78 1.73 -8.73
N GLU A 104 19.81 2.48 -7.63
CA GLU A 104 19.01 3.70 -7.48
C GLU A 104 19.25 4.69 -8.62
N LYS A 105 20.52 4.87 -9.02
CA LYS A 105 20.90 5.75 -10.13
C LYS A 105 20.21 5.34 -11.43
N GLN A 106 20.19 4.05 -11.76
CA GLN A 106 19.52 3.52 -12.95
C GLN A 106 18.00 3.75 -12.88
N ILE A 107 17.37 3.52 -11.72
CA ILE A 107 15.93 3.74 -11.55
C ILE A 107 15.59 5.23 -11.70
N ARG A 108 16.36 6.12 -11.07
CA ARG A 108 16.17 7.57 -11.17
C ARG A 108 16.43 8.11 -12.57
N SER A 109 17.30 7.49 -13.37
CA SER A 109 17.57 7.90 -14.75
C SER A 109 16.52 7.43 -15.76
N GLN A 110 15.61 6.51 -15.40
CA GLN A 110 14.53 6.06 -16.29
C GLN A 110 13.58 7.22 -16.59
N LYS A 111 13.30 7.43 -17.88
CA LYS A 111 12.34 8.42 -18.38
C LYS A 111 11.05 7.74 -18.82
N PHE A 112 9.93 8.33 -18.46
CA PHE A 112 8.60 7.89 -18.86
C PHE A 112 7.85 9.06 -19.48
N ASN A 113 7.18 8.82 -20.61
CA ASN A 113 6.27 9.78 -21.21
C ASN A 113 4.94 9.68 -20.46
N LEU A 114 4.80 10.48 -19.42
CA LEU A 114 3.57 10.56 -18.64
C LEU A 114 2.54 11.42 -19.38
N PRO A 115 1.26 10.99 -19.45
CA PRO A 115 0.21 11.85 -19.96
C PRO A 115 0.07 13.09 -19.07
N SER A 116 -0.21 14.24 -19.68
CA SER A 116 -0.54 15.44 -18.92
C SER A 116 -1.82 15.22 -18.12
N PRO A 117 -1.90 15.72 -16.88
CA PRO A 117 -3.15 15.72 -16.13
C PRO A 117 -4.28 16.38 -16.95
N PRO A 118 -5.54 15.93 -16.81
CA PRO A 118 -6.66 16.60 -17.48
C PRO A 118 -6.72 18.07 -17.07
N ASN A 119 -6.84 18.98 -18.04
CA ASN A 119 -7.00 20.43 -17.79
C ASN A 119 -8.40 20.83 -17.30
N VAL A 120 -9.26 19.86 -17.02
CA VAL A 120 -10.65 20.06 -16.62
C VAL A 120 -10.82 19.87 -15.12
N ASN A 121 -11.59 20.76 -14.49
CA ASN A 121 -11.97 20.57 -13.09
C ASN A 121 -12.96 19.41 -12.99
N GLN A 122 -12.49 18.28 -12.44
CA GLN A 122 -13.28 17.07 -12.26
C GLN A 122 -14.50 17.29 -11.37
N ASP A 123 -14.46 18.25 -10.43
CA ASP A 123 -15.60 18.59 -9.55
C ASP A 123 -16.82 19.13 -10.32
N ASN A 124 -16.64 19.53 -11.59
CA ASN A 124 -17.73 20.00 -12.45
C ASN A 124 -18.27 18.92 -13.40
N ILE A 125 -17.58 17.80 -13.54
CA ILE A 125 -17.92 16.73 -14.48
C ILE A 125 -18.74 15.67 -13.74
N PRO A 126 -19.92 15.28 -14.27
CA PRO A 126 -20.74 14.22 -13.67
C PRO A 126 -19.99 12.89 -13.54
N TRP A 127 -20.15 12.23 -12.40
CA TRP A 127 -19.78 10.82 -12.22
C TRP A 127 -20.45 9.95 -13.30
N PRO A 128 -19.76 8.94 -13.87
CA PRO A 128 -18.42 8.44 -13.51
C PRO A 128 -17.25 9.12 -14.21
N MET A 129 -17.50 10.10 -15.06
CA MET A 129 -16.43 10.76 -15.82
C MET A 129 -15.69 11.83 -14.99
N GLY A 130 -16.30 12.28 -13.89
CA GLY A 130 -15.67 13.15 -12.91
C GLY A 130 -16.26 12.99 -11.51
N ASP A 131 -16.10 14.03 -10.71
CA ASP A 131 -16.34 14.01 -9.26
C ASP A 131 -17.67 14.64 -8.84
N LYS A 132 -18.46 15.19 -9.78
CA LYS A 132 -19.76 15.78 -9.50
C LYS A 132 -20.82 14.68 -9.39
N ILE A 133 -21.45 14.57 -8.22
CA ILE A 133 -22.61 13.70 -8.05
C ILE A 133 -23.87 14.49 -8.42
N VAL A 134 -24.64 13.97 -9.39
CA VAL A 134 -25.76 14.71 -10.02
C VAL A 134 -27.13 14.14 -9.63
N ASN A 135 -27.19 12.91 -9.12
CA ASN A 135 -28.42 12.26 -8.65
C ASN A 135 -28.09 11.25 -7.55
N ASP A 136 -28.40 11.61 -6.30
CA ASP A 136 -28.16 10.78 -5.10
C ASP A 136 -29.31 9.83 -4.76
N SER A 137 -30.35 9.74 -5.60
CA SER A 137 -31.47 8.87 -5.31
C SER A 137 -31.13 7.40 -5.59
N VAL A 138 -31.14 6.61 -4.52
CA VAL A 138 -31.05 5.15 -4.59
C VAL A 138 -32.26 4.63 -5.39
N PRO A 139 -32.06 3.75 -6.39
CA PRO A 139 -33.17 3.15 -7.14
C PRO A 139 -34.23 2.53 -6.21
N SER A 140 -35.52 2.75 -6.51
CA SER A 140 -36.64 2.38 -5.63
C SER A 140 -36.76 0.89 -5.31
N HIS A 141 -36.20 0.02 -6.16
CA HIS A 141 -36.18 -1.43 -5.93
C HIS A 141 -35.07 -1.87 -4.96
N ILE A 142 -34.15 -0.97 -4.60
CA ILE A 142 -33.10 -1.25 -3.62
C ILE A 142 -33.62 -0.89 -2.23
N ASN A 143 -33.54 -1.85 -1.32
CA ASN A 143 -33.85 -1.61 0.09
C ASN A 143 -32.73 -0.77 0.72
N GLN A 144 -32.95 0.56 0.79
CA GLN A 144 -31.97 1.51 1.31
C GLN A 144 -31.59 1.22 2.76
N THR A 145 -32.55 0.88 3.63
CA THR A 145 -32.27 0.54 5.04
C THR A 145 -31.37 -0.68 5.17
N ALA A 146 -31.60 -1.72 4.37
CA ALA A 146 -30.75 -2.92 4.37
C ALA A 146 -29.33 -2.59 3.88
N LEU A 147 -29.20 -1.76 2.83
CA LEU A 147 -27.91 -1.29 2.33
C LEU A 147 -27.14 -0.49 3.38
N GLU A 148 -27.78 0.50 3.99
CA GLU A 148 -27.18 1.33 5.04
C GLU A 148 -26.74 0.48 6.23
N ASN A 149 -27.56 -0.46 6.68
CA ASN A 149 -27.20 -1.40 7.75
C ASN A 149 -25.98 -2.26 7.37
N ALA A 150 -25.93 -2.77 6.14
CA ALA A 150 -24.80 -3.54 5.65
C ALA A 150 -23.51 -2.69 5.64
N ILE A 151 -23.55 -1.48 5.08
CA ILE A 151 -22.41 -0.55 5.07
C ILE A 151 -21.99 -0.22 6.50
N ASN A 152 -22.93 0.16 7.36
CA ASN A 152 -22.64 0.54 8.75
C ASN A 152 -21.99 -0.60 9.54
N SER A 153 -22.42 -1.84 9.31
CA SER A 153 -21.87 -3.02 9.97
C SER A 153 -20.37 -3.25 9.70
N LEU A 154 -19.86 -2.78 8.56
CA LEU A 154 -18.44 -2.91 8.18
C LEU A 154 -17.52 -2.01 9.02
N PHE A 155 -18.06 -0.98 9.66
CA PHE A 155 -17.32 -0.05 10.51
C PHE A 155 -17.39 -0.42 12.00
N ILE A 156 -18.11 -1.49 12.34
CA ILE A 156 -18.23 -1.97 13.72
C ILE A 156 -17.18 -3.06 13.95
N GLU A 157 -16.27 -2.79 14.88
CA GLU A 157 -15.24 -3.74 15.26
C GLU A 157 -15.82 -4.88 16.11
N LYS A 158 -15.83 -6.10 15.55
CA LYS A 158 -16.41 -7.28 16.21
C LYS A 158 -15.43 -7.96 17.16
N ASN A 159 -14.13 -7.82 16.93
CA ASN A 159 -13.09 -8.46 17.73
C ASN A 159 -11.93 -7.47 17.97
N PRO A 160 -11.72 -6.98 19.19
CA PRO A 160 -10.62 -6.07 19.51
C PRO A 160 -9.22 -6.63 19.22
N LYS A 161 -9.06 -7.97 19.20
CA LYS A 161 -7.77 -8.62 18.89
C LYS A 161 -7.49 -8.71 17.38
N LEU A 162 -8.53 -8.60 16.56
CA LEU A 162 -8.46 -8.71 15.10
C LEU A 162 -9.30 -7.59 14.47
N PRO A 163 -8.89 -6.32 14.64
CA PRO A 163 -9.66 -5.21 14.13
C PRO A 163 -9.66 -5.22 12.59
N ILE A 164 -10.83 -4.96 11.99
CA ILE A 164 -11.05 -4.91 10.54
C ILE A 164 -10.51 -3.61 9.96
N ARG A 165 -10.64 -2.49 10.70
CA ARG A 165 -10.15 -1.15 10.30
C ARG A 165 -10.61 -0.73 8.90
N THR A 166 -11.90 -0.86 8.64
CA THR A 166 -12.50 -0.39 7.39
C THR A 166 -12.28 1.10 7.22
N HIS A 167 -11.54 1.52 6.19
CA HIS A 167 -11.26 2.94 5.93
C HIS A 167 -12.34 3.62 5.08
N ALA A 168 -12.84 2.92 4.07
CA ALA A 168 -13.82 3.44 3.13
C ALA A 168 -14.63 2.29 2.52
N VAL A 169 -15.91 2.54 2.27
CA VAL A 169 -16.80 1.66 1.51
C VAL A 169 -17.53 2.53 0.51
N VAL A 170 -17.55 2.10 -0.75
CA VAL A 170 -18.32 2.74 -1.82
C VAL A 170 -19.06 1.62 -2.56
N VAL A 171 -20.36 1.78 -2.74
CA VAL A 171 -21.22 0.85 -3.47
C VAL A 171 -21.72 1.54 -4.73
N VAL A 172 -21.35 0.98 -5.88
CA VAL A 172 -21.77 1.47 -7.19
C VAL A 172 -22.73 0.47 -7.81
N TYR A 173 -23.89 0.94 -8.26
CA TYR A 173 -24.89 0.15 -8.97
C TYR A 173 -25.37 0.92 -10.19
N ASP A 174 -25.33 0.27 -11.36
CA ASP A 174 -25.73 0.86 -12.65
C ASP A 174 -25.08 2.23 -12.91
N GLY A 175 -23.77 2.30 -12.66
CA GLY A 175 -22.98 3.53 -12.82
C GLY A 175 -23.23 4.63 -11.77
N LYS A 176 -24.11 4.41 -10.78
CA LYS A 176 -24.43 5.38 -9.72
C LYS A 176 -23.83 4.95 -8.38
N ILE A 177 -23.31 5.90 -7.61
CA ILE A 177 -22.95 5.66 -6.22
C ILE A 177 -24.25 5.63 -5.41
N ILE A 178 -24.59 4.46 -4.86
CA ILE A 178 -25.81 4.25 -4.07
C ILE A 178 -25.56 4.17 -2.56
N GLY A 179 -24.29 4.23 -2.15
CA GLY A 179 -23.91 4.29 -0.76
C GLY A 179 -22.41 4.49 -0.62
N GLU A 180 -22.00 5.38 0.26
CA GLU A 180 -20.61 5.57 0.64
C GLU A 180 -20.47 5.89 2.13
N LYS A 181 -19.37 5.43 2.72
CA LYS A 181 -19.02 5.75 4.11
C LYS A 181 -17.52 5.71 4.28
N TYR A 182 -17.00 6.62 5.09
CA TYR A 182 -15.58 6.76 5.40
C TYR A 182 -15.36 6.70 6.91
N ALA A 183 -14.25 6.11 7.33
CA ALA A 183 -13.82 6.14 8.72
C ALA A 183 -13.31 7.54 9.09
N SER A 184 -13.22 7.81 10.40
CA SER A 184 -12.66 9.06 10.90
C SER A 184 -11.25 9.30 10.34
N GLY A 185 -10.99 10.50 9.82
CA GLY A 185 -9.72 10.85 9.16
C GLY A 185 -9.57 10.37 7.71
N PHE A 186 -10.63 9.80 7.13
CA PHE A 186 -10.71 9.44 5.71
C PHE A 186 -11.85 10.18 5.01
N SER A 187 -11.69 10.38 3.72
CA SER A 187 -12.71 10.97 2.84
C SER A 187 -12.54 10.44 1.42
N ARG A 188 -13.44 10.84 0.52
CA ARG A 188 -13.32 10.58 -0.93
C ARG A 188 -11.99 11.02 -1.54
N LYS A 189 -11.28 11.99 -0.92
CA LYS A 189 -9.97 12.48 -1.38
C LYS A 189 -8.79 11.71 -0.81
N SER A 190 -9.02 10.79 0.13
CA SER A 190 -7.97 9.96 0.71
C SER A 190 -7.46 8.92 -0.27
N LYS A 191 -6.13 8.87 -0.46
CA LYS A 191 -5.49 7.82 -1.25
C LYS A 191 -5.17 6.63 -0.36
N LEU A 192 -5.66 5.45 -0.74
CA LEU A 192 -5.46 4.20 -0.02
C LEU A 192 -4.48 3.29 -0.77
N LEU A 193 -3.78 2.43 -0.02
CA LEU A 193 -2.90 1.43 -0.63
C LEU A 193 -3.73 0.42 -1.42
N SER A 194 -3.55 0.39 -2.73
CA SER A 194 -4.32 -0.48 -3.64
C SER A 194 -3.94 -1.96 -3.53
N MET A 195 -2.69 -2.26 -3.19
CA MET A 195 -2.19 -3.64 -3.08
C MET A 195 -2.49 -4.44 -4.36
N SER A 196 -2.97 -5.68 -4.22
CA SER A 196 -3.34 -6.52 -5.35
C SER A 196 -4.53 -5.98 -6.16
N MET A 197 -5.33 -5.04 -5.65
CA MET A 197 -6.39 -4.41 -6.45
C MET A 197 -5.81 -3.69 -7.68
N ALA A 198 -4.55 -3.24 -7.61
CA ALA A 198 -3.86 -2.68 -8.76
C ALA A 198 -3.74 -3.66 -9.95
N LYS A 199 -3.73 -4.98 -9.71
CA LYS A 199 -3.63 -5.98 -10.78
C LYS A 199 -4.83 -5.92 -11.72
N SER A 200 -6.04 -5.71 -11.18
CA SER A 200 -7.25 -5.58 -11.98
C SER A 200 -7.14 -4.37 -12.92
N ILE A 201 -6.71 -3.22 -12.40
CA ILE A 201 -6.50 -2.01 -13.20
C ILE A 201 -5.45 -2.25 -14.30
N THR A 202 -4.29 -2.81 -13.95
CA THR A 202 -3.26 -3.15 -14.94
C THR A 202 -3.79 -4.11 -16.01
N SER A 203 -4.55 -5.13 -15.62
CA SER A 203 -5.15 -6.09 -16.56
C SER A 203 -6.15 -5.43 -17.50
N THR A 204 -7.02 -4.55 -16.99
CA THR A 204 -7.98 -3.80 -17.82
C THR A 204 -7.26 -2.89 -18.82
N LEU A 205 -6.24 -2.15 -18.38
CA LEU A 205 -5.45 -1.29 -19.28
C LEU A 205 -4.74 -2.10 -20.37
N MET A 206 -4.18 -3.27 -20.03
CA MET A 206 -3.59 -4.16 -21.03
C MET A 206 -4.64 -4.69 -22.00
N GLY A 207 -5.83 -5.05 -21.51
CA GLY A 207 -6.96 -5.46 -22.36
C GLY A 207 -7.33 -4.41 -23.40
N ILE A 208 -7.40 -3.13 -23.00
CA ILE A 208 -7.65 -2.00 -23.91
C ILE A 208 -6.55 -1.85 -24.97
N LEU A 209 -5.30 -2.18 -24.64
CA LEU A 209 -4.17 -2.05 -25.57
C LEU A 209 -4.08 -3.18 -26.59
N VAL A 210 -4.65 -4.36 -26.29
CA VAL A 210 -4.53 -5.56 -27.14
C VAL A 210 -5.82 -5.96 -27.84
N GLN A 211 -6.92 -5.22 -27.61
CA GLN A 211 -8.19 -5.42 -28.32
C GLN A 211 -8.19 -4.82 -29.73
#